data_AF-A0A522U4R8-F1
#
_entry.id   AF-A0A522U4R8-F1
#
_cell.length_a   1.000
_cell.length_b   1.000
_cell.length_c   1.000
_cell.angle_alpha   90.00
_cell.angle_beta   90.00
_cell.angle_gamma   90.00
#
_symmetry.space_group_name_H-M   'P 1'
#
loop_
_entity.id
_entity.type
_entity.pdbx_description
1 polymer ?
#
loop_
_entity_poly.entity_id
_entity_poly.type
_entity_poly.pdbx_seq_one_letter_code
_entity_poly.pdbx_strand_id
1 'polypeptide(L)'
;MSEDIRREGPGAATAVRVPVVEAESPSGHTLEPEWKRLPVGPDHILYPVLVGLALFPILMGAAGHHLADDMPDDETHPFFPDHFWPYPIIAVMMLVTVGLLAAFVQRNLQLETSADPRTVTIPRPDWYFLFLFQFLKLGPELIMSLVIPPIVVVGLLLWPFIDSIAGPKMARRLGWRTWPVPGRNIITGTLWVVGLSIVALLTIWALAGPQFCLPWIINSPVCGA
;
A
#
# COMPACT_ATOMS: atom_id res chain seq x y z
N MET A 1 12.18 -35.63 35.03
CA MET A 1 10.74 -35.93 34.89
C MET A 1 9.96 -34.79 35.52
N SER A 2 9.65 -33.76 34.73
CA SER A 2 8.68 -32.73 35.11
C SER A 2 8.04 -32.25 33.82
N GLU A 3 6.75 -32.51 33.71
CA GLU A 3 5.90 -32.29 32.54
C GLU A 3 5.50 -30.80 32.50
N ASP A 4 5.95 -30.06 31.49
CA ASP A 4 5.62 -28.64 31.32
C ASP A 4 4.25 -28.52 30.63
N ILE A 5 3.20 -28.37 31.43
CA ILE A 5 1.84 -28.14 30.95
C ILE A 5 1.73 -26.69 30.43
N ARG A 6 1.94 -26.50 29.13
CA ARG A 6 1.57 -25.26 28.45
C ARG A 6 0.04 -25.19 28.33
N ARG A 7 -0.58 -24.35 29.17
CA ARG A 7 -2.00 -23.98 29.03
C ARG A 7 -2.21 -23.17 27.76
N GLU A 8 -2.94 -23.73 26.80
CA GLU A 8 -3.43 -23.00 25.62
C GLU A 8 -4.51 -21.98 26.06
N GLY A 9 -4.32 -20.72 25.67
CA GLY A 9 -5.34 -19.67 25.85
C GLY A 9 -6.54 -19.88 24.92
N PRO A 10 -7.67 -19.17 25.12
CA PRO A 10 -8.94 -19.45 24.44
C PRO A 10 -9.00 -18.94 22.97
N GLY A 11 -7.87 -18.93 22.26
CA GLY A 11 -7.79 -18.53 20.87
C GLY A 11 -8.50 -19.53 19.95
N ALA A 12 -9.10 -19.01 18.86
CA ALA A 12 -9.79 -19.81 17.87
C ALA A 12 -8.88 -20.92 17.32
N ALA A 13 -9.35 -22.17 17.37
CA ALA A 13 -8.64 -23.32 16.84
C ALA A 13 -8.32 -23.11 15.36
N THR A 14 -7.03 -23.09 15.01
CA THR A 14 -6.58 -23.01 13.63
C THR A 14 -7.04 -24.26 12.88
N ALA A 15 -7.79 -24.08 11.78
CA ALA A 15 -8.41 -25.19 11.03
C ALA A 15 -7.40 -26.15 10.40
N VAL A 16 -6.12 -25.77 10.37
CA VAL A 16 -4.99 -26.66 10.08
C VAL A 16 -3.87 -26.24 11.02
N ARG A 17 -3.48 -27.11 11.95
CA ARG A 17 -2.19 -27.00 12.64
C ARG A 17 -1.11 -27.22 11.57
N VAL A 18 -0.76 -26.17 10.84
CA VAL A 18 0.53 -26.13 10.17
C VAL A 18 1.52 -26.18 11.32
N PRO A 19 2.32 -27.26 11.47
CA PRO A 19 3.39 -27.21 12.45
C PRO A 19 4.21 -25.98 12.08
N VAL A 20 4.28 -25.01 12.98
CA VAL A 20 5.28 -23.95 12.88
C VAL A 20 6.58 -24.70 13.00
N VAL A 21 7.14 -25.10 11.86
CA VAL A 21 8.48 -25.63 11.80
C VAL A 21 9.34 -24.43 12.13
N GLU A 22 9.67 -24.29 13.41
CA GLU A 22 10.84 -23.54 13.84
C GLU A 22 11.98 -24.12 13.01
N ALA A 23 12.30 -23.43 11.92
CA ALA A 23 13.34 -23.87 11.02
C ALA A 23 14.64 -23.83 11.82
N GLU A 24 15.06 -24.99 12.33
CA GLU A 24 16.42 -25.17 12.81
C GLU A 24 17.33 -24.77 11.65
N SER A 25 18.11 -23.71 11.85
CA SER A 25 19.17 -23.39 10.90
C SER A 25 20.11 -24.59 10.81
N PRO A 26 20.80 -24.82 9.68
CA PRO A 26 21.85 -25.85 9.59
C PRO A 26 22.96 -25.70 10.66
N SER A 27 23.00 -24.55 11.35
CA SER A 27 23.91 -24.20 12.45
C SER A 27 23.31 -24.35 13.85
N GLY A 28 22.09 -24.87 14.01
CA GLY A 28 21.47 -25.15 15.32
C GLY A 28 21.08 -23.90 16.13
N HIS A 29 20.92 -22.75 15.49
CA HIS A 29 20.49 -21.52 16.16
C HIS A 29 18.97 -21.38 16.09
N THR A 30 18.32 -21.24 17.25
CA THR A 30 16.91 -20.82 17.32
C THR A 30 16.80 -19.42 16.75
N LEU A 31 16.04 -19.25 15.67
CA LEU A 31 15.82 -17.94 15.10
C LEU A 31 15.08 -17.05 16.11
N GLU A 32 15.54 -15.81 16.29
CA GLU A 32 14.87 -14.83 17.14
C GLU A 32 13.39 -14.67 16.74
N PRO A 33 12.48 -14.38 17.68
CA PRO A 33 11.08 -14.18 17.36
C PRO A 33 10.88 -13.06 16.34
N GLU A 34 9.88 -13.21 15.46
CA GLU A 34 9.67 -12.36 14.26
C GLU A 34 9.66 -10.86 14.54
N TRP A 35 9.07 -10.45 15.67
CA TRP A 35 9.03 -9.04 16.06
C TRP A 35 10.41 -8.40 16.27
N LYS A 36 11.44 -9.19 16.63
CA LYS A 36 12.85 -8.74 16.70
C LYS A 36 13.56 -8.74 15.36
N ARG A 37 13.01 -9.44 14.37
CA ARG A 37 13.57 -9.53 13.01
C ARG A 37 13.05 -8.41 12.10
N LEU A 38 11.98 -7.74 12.50
CA LEU A 38 11.47 -6.57 11.80
C LEU A 38 12.47 -5.41 11.92
N PRO A 39 12.90 -4.78 10.80
CA PRO A 39 13.78 -3.61 10.85
C PRO A 39 13.19 -2.44 11.67
N VAL A 40 11.86 -2.34 11.71
CA VAL A 40 11.11 -1.37 12.50
C VAL A 40 9.98 -2.09 13.26
N GLY A 41 10.35 -2.78 14.33
CA GLY A 41 9.41 -3.42 15.26
C GLY A 41 8.93 -2.46 16.37
N PRO A 42 7.95 -2.87 17.21
CA PRO A 42 7.48 -2.09 18.36
C PRO A 42 8.57 -1.72 19.39
N ASP A 43 9.66 -2.48 19.39
CA ASP A 43 10.89 -2.28 20.16
C ASP A 43 11.84 -1.24 19.53
N HIS A 44 11.66 -0.89 18.26
CA HIS A 44 12.46 0.10 17.56
C HIS A 44 11.88 1.51 17.75
N ILE A 45 12.72 2.51 18.09
CA ILE A 45 12.29 3.90 18.30
C ILE A 45 11.57 4.52 17.09
N LEU A 46 11.85 4.03 15.89
CA LEU A 46 11.16 4.47 14.68
C LEU A 46 9.68 4.07 14.66
N TYR A 47 9.28 2.99 15.33
CA TYR A 47 7.88 2.58 15.37
C TYR A 47 6.96 3.61 16.03
N PRO A 48 7.20 4.08 17.27
CA PRO A 48 6.39 5.15 17.85
C PRO A 48 6.53 6.48 17.10
N VAL A 49 7.67 6.74 16.45
CA VAL A 49 7.85 7.94 15.60
C VAL A 49 6.96 7.88 14.36
N LEU A 50 6.90 6.75 13.65
CA LEU A 50 6.04 6.56 12.48
C LEU A 50 4.56 6.58 12.85
N VAL A 51 4.19 5.91 13.94
CA VAL A 51 2.82 5.97 14.49
C VAL A 51 2.46 7.40 14.87
N GLY A 52 3.37 8.12 15.53
CA GLY A 52 3.19 9.53 15.87
C GLY A 52 3.01 10.41 14.63
N LEU A 53 3.86 10.25 13.61
CA LEU A 53 3.74 10.98 12.34
C LEU A 53 2.44 10.68 11.60
N ALA A 54 1.96 9.44 11.63
CA ALA A 54 0.71 9.05 10.99
C ALA A 54 -0.53 9.57 11.75
N LEU A 55 -0.49 9.54 13.09
CA LEU A 55 -1.59 9.99 13.94
C LEU A 55 -1.62 11.51 14.10
N PHE A 56 -0.48 12.20 14.02
CA PHE A 56 -0.39 13.64 14.27
C PHE A 56 -1.36 14.46 13.40
N PRO A 57 -1.43 14.29 12.05
CA PRO A 57 -2.39 15.03 11.24
C PRO A 57 -3.86 14.65 11.53
N ILE A 58 -4.11 13.39 11.93
CA ILE A 58 -5.46 12.89 12.23
C ILE A 58 -5.95 13.50 13.55
N LEU A 59 -5.09 13.54 14.56
CA LEU A 59 -5.42 14.02 15.91
C LEU A 59 -5.40 15.55 16.00
N MET A 60 -4.44 16.20 15.34
CA MET A 60 -4.33 17.66 15.35
C MET A 60 -5.32 18.34 14.40
N GLY A 61 -5.88 17.57 13.45
CA GLY A 61 -6.77 18.10 12.41
C GLY A 61 -6.04 18.99 11.40
N ALA A 62 -6.80 19.60 10.49
CA ALA A 62 -6.25 20.58 9.57
C ALA A 62 -5.77 21.82 10.34
N ALA A 63 -4.51 22.20 10.16
CA ALA A 63 -4.02 23.49 10.65
C ALA A 63 -4.59 24.61 9.77
N GLY A 64 -5.80 25.10 10.07
CA GLY A 64 -6.42 26.18 9.31
C GLY A 64 -7.93 26.36 9.57
N HIS A 65 -8.54 27.22 8.76
CA HIS A 65 -9.99 27.46 8.73
C HIS A 65 -10.70 26.21 8.18
N HIS A 66 -11.69 25.68 8.90
CA HIS A 66 -12.42 24.53 8.39
C HIS A 66 -13.40 25.00 7.32
N LEU A 67 -13.49 24.27 6.20
CA LEU A 67 -14.47 24.56 5.15
C LEU A 67 -15.92 24.53 5.69
N ALA A 68 -16.15 23.85 6.81
CA ALA A 68 -17.43 23.84 7.52
C ALA A 68 -17.76 25.17 8.21
N ASP A 69 -16.76 25.98 8.58
CA ASP A 69 -16.97 27.26 9.26
C ASP A 69 -17.54 28.34 8.32
N ASP A 70 -17.32 28.20 7.00
CA ASP A 70 -17.84 29.09 5.96
C ASP A 70 -19.15 28.58 5.34
N MET A 71 -19.60 27.39 5.71
CA MET A 71 -20.76 26.74 5.11
C MET A 71 -22.03 27.18 5.83
N PRO A 72 -23.10 27.55 5.10
CA PRO A 72 -24.33 28.01 5.74
C PRO A 72 -24.95 26.88 6.56
N ASP A 73 -25.55 27.23 7.71
CA ASP A 73 -25.98 26.25 8.72
C ASP A 73 -26.93 25.18 8.16
N ASP A 74 -27.70 25.50 7.12
CA ASP A 74 -28.64 24.59 6.43
C ASP A 74 -27.95 23.50 5.59
N GLU A 75 -26.68 23.68 5.23
CA GLU A 75 -25.86 22.67 4.55
C GLU A 75 -25.00 21.85 5.54
N THR A 76 -24.98 22.23 6.82
CA THR A 76 -24.26 21.51 7.87
C THR A 76 -25.16 20.52 8.61
N HIS A 77 -24.60 19.37 9.00
CA HIS A 77 -25.30 18.40 9.85
C HIS A 77 -24.48 18.15 11.12
N PRO A 78 -25.14 17.97 12.29
CA PRO A 78 -24.45 17.67 13.53
C PRO A 78 -23.59 16.40 13.43
N PHE A 79 -22.40 16.43 14.05
CA PHE A 79 -21.53 15.25 14.11
C PHE A 79 -22.24 14.06 14.77
N PHE A 80 -22.94 14.31 15.89
CA PHE A 80 -23.77 13.32 16.55
C PHE A 80 -25.24 13.71 16.41
N PRO A 81 -26.13 12.81 15.95
CA PRO A 81 -25.88 11.39 15.66
C PRO A 81 -25.49 11.09 14.19
N ASP A 82 -25.73 12.02 13.27
CA ASP A 82 -25.79 11.74 11.83
C ASP A 82 -24.44 11.31 11.24
N HIS A 83 -23.34 11.94 11.66
CA HIS A 83 -22.00 11.61 11.18
C HIS A 83 -21.34 10.46 11.95
N PHE A 84 -21.75 10.23 13.20
CA PHE A 84 -21.15 9.21 14.07
C PHE A 84 -21.55 7.78 13.69
N TRP A 85 -22.83 7.53 13.39
CA TRP A 85 -23.36 6.18 13.14
C TRP A 85 -22.72 5.40 11.97
N PRO A 86 -22.31 6.04 10.85
CA PRO A 86 -21.60 5.35 9.78
C PRO A 86 -20.28 4.70 10.21
N TYR A 87 -19.52 5.26 11.14
CA TYR A 87 -18.20 4.75 11.53
C TYR A 87 -18.21 3.32 12.10
N PRO A 88 -19.00 2.98 13.14
CA PRO A 88 -19.06 1.61 13.63
C PRO A 88 -19.59 0.63 12.58
N ILE A 89 -20.51 1.06 11.71
CA ILE A 89 -21.01 0.24 10.61
C ILE A 89 -19.88 -0.08 9.62
N ILE A 90 -19.11 0.93 9.20
CA ILE A 90 -17.94 0.75 8.32
C ILE A 90 -16.91 -0.17 9.00
N ALA A 91 -16.65 0.01 10.30
CA ALA A 91 -15.71 -0.82 11.04
C ALA A 91 -16.14 -2.30 11.09
N VAL A 92 -17.42 -2.58 11.36
CA VAL A 92 -17.97 -3.94 11.33
C VAL A 92 -17.93 -4.52 9.91
N MET A 93 -18.28 -3.73 8.89
CA MET A 93 -18.21 -4.15 7.48
C MET A 93 -16.78 -4.48 7.05
N MET A 94 -15.79 -3.67 7.46
CA MET A 94 -14.37 -3.95 7.22
C MET A 94 -13.93 -5.24 7.92
N LEU A 95 -14.30 -5.42 9.19
CA LEU A 95 -13.98 -6.63 9.96
C LEU A 95 -14.57 -7.89 9.29
N VAL A 96 -15.84 -7.83 8.89
CA VAL A 96 -16.51 -8.92 8.17
C VAL A 96 -15.81 -9.18 6.83
N THR A 97 -15.50 -8.14 6.05
CA THR A 97 -14.84 -8.29 4.75
C THR A 97 -13.48 -8.94 4.88
N VAL A 98 -12.64 -8.48 5.82
CA VAL A 98 -11.33 -9.07 6.09
C VAL A 98 -11.47 -10.51 6.62
N GLY A 99 -12.44 -10.77 7.49
CA GLY A 99 -12.75 -12.11 7.98
C GLY A 99 -13.16 -13.08 6.87
N LEU A 100 -13.99 -12.63 5.92
CA LEU A 100 -14.39 -13.42 4.75
C LEU A 100 -13.20 -13.66 3.81
N LEU A 101 -12.38 -12.65 3.54
CA LEU A 101 -11.14 -12.82 2.78
C LEU A 101 -10.22 -13.84 3.44
N ALA A 102 -10.05 -13.75 4.77
CA ALA A 102 -9.26 -14.71 5.54
C ALA A 102 -9.88 -16.12 5.59
N ALA A 103 -11.19 -16.28 5.33
CA ALA A 103 -11.83 -17.60 5.28
C ALA A 103 -11.79 -18.22 3.88
N PHE A 104 -12.03 -17.43 2.82
CA PHE A 104 -12.14 -17.94 1.45
C PHE A 104 -10.82 -17.97 0.68
N VAL A 105 -9.86 -17.11 1.04
CA VAL A 105 -8.62 -16.91 0.29
C VAL A 105 -7.42 -17.60 0.98
N GLN A 106 -7.65 -18.42 2.01
CA GLN A 106 -6.61 -19.05 2.85
C GLN A 106 -5.48 -19.72 2.10
N ARG A 107 -5.78 -20.40 0.97
CA ARG A 107 -4.76 -21.07 0.17
C ARG A 107 -3.71 -20.12 -0.39
N ASN A 108 -4.08 -18.89 -0.71
CA ASN A 108 -3.17 -17.87 -1.21
C ASN A 108 -2.42 -17.14 -0.07
N LEU A 109 -2.83 -17.33 1.19
CA LEU A 109 -2.16 -16.79 2.38
C LEU A 109 -1.19 -17.81 3.02
N GLN A 110 -1.05 -19.00 2.44
CA GLN A 110 -0.09 -19.97 2.95
C GLN A 110 1.33 -19.48 2.68
N LEU A 111 2.16 -19.49 3.73
CA LEU A 111 3.58 -19.21 3.61
C LEU A 111 4.22 -20.21 2.64
N GLU A 112 5.07 -19.71 1.75
CA GLU A 112 5.86 -20.57 0.87
C GLU A 112 6.84 -21.43 1.69
N THR A 113 7.44 -22.43 1.04
CA THR A 113 8.48 -23.24 1.68
C THR A 113 9.59 -22.35 2.24
N SER A 114 10.19 -22.80 3.35
CA SER A 114 11.36 -22.13 3.89
C SER A 114 12.41 -21.95 2.80
N ALA A 115 13.04 -20.78 2.78
CA ALA A 115 13.94 -20.37 1.72
C ALA A 115 15.14 -21.34 1.62
N ASP A 116 15.16 -22.15 0.57
CA ASP A 116 16.29 -23.03 0.25
C ASP A 116 17.10 -22.40 -0.91
N PRO A 117 18.38 -22.05 -0.70
CA PRO A 117 19.24 -21.46 -1.73
C PRO A 117 19.48 -22.37 -2.93
N ARG A 118 19.10 -23.65 -2.87
CA ARG A 118 19.19 -24.61 -3.98
C ARG A 118 17.96 -24.60 -4.89
N THR A 119 16.87 -23.97 -4.46
CA THR A 119 15.62 -23.90 -5.23
C THR A 119 15.63 -22.70 -6.17
N VAL A 120 15.23 -22.92 -7.43
CA VAL A 120 15.06 -21.83 -8.40
C VAL A 120 13.60 -21.42 -8.38
N THR A 121 13.30 -20.35 -7.66
CA THR A 121 11.96 -19.74 -7.59
C THR A 121 11.97 -18.42 -8.32
N ILE A 122 10.93 -18.14 -9.12
CA ILE A 122 10.76 -16.82 -9.73
C ILE A 122 10.29 -15.87 -8.63
N PRO A 123 11.08 -14.85 -8.25
CA PRO A 123 10.67 -13.93 -7.20
C PRO A 123 9.50 -13.08 -7.71
N ARG A 124 8.33 -13.24 -7.09
CA ARG A 124 7.15 -12.43 -7.37
C ARG A 124 6.85 -11.53 -6.18
N PRO A 125 6.68 -10.22 -6.37
CA PRO A 125 6.29 -9.33 -5.30
C PRO A 125 4.81 -9.51 -4.98
N ASP A 126 4.40 -8.92 -3.86
CA ASP A 126 2.98 -8.84 -3.49
C ASP A 126 2.15 -8.04 -4.51
N TRP A 127 0.84 -8.29 -4.48
CA TRP A 127 -0.14 -7.77 -5.44
C TRP A 127 -0.12 -6.24 -5.59
N TYR A 128 0.17 -5.50 -4.52
CA TYR A 128 0.23 -4.03 -4.51
C TYR A 128 1.48 -3.47 -5.23
N PHE A 129 2.48 -4.30 -5.50
CA PHE A 129 3.71 -3.91 -6.22
C PHE A 129 3.81 -4.51 -7.63
N LEU A 130 2.83 -5.28 -8.09
CA LEU A 130 2.86 -5.90 -9.42
C LEU A 130 3.01 -4.88 -10.54
N PHE A 131 2.29 -3.74 -10.48
CA PHE A 131 2.40 -2.69 -11.49
C PHE A 131 3.82 -2.10 -11.55
N LEU A 132 4.44 -1.91 -10.38
CA LEU A 132 5.77 -1.34 -10.27
C LEU A 132 6.79 -2.33 -10.84
N PHE A 133 6.71 -3.59 -10.46
CA PHE A 133 7.58 -4.64 -10.98
C PHE A 133 7.47 -4.80 -12.50
N GLN A 134 6.26 -4.73 -13.06
CA GLN A 134 6.06 -4.75 -14.49
C GLN A 134 6.62 -3.50 -15.17
N PHE A 135 6.43 -2.33 -14.57
CA PHE A 135 6.99 -1.06 -15.04
C PHE A 135 8.53 -1.10 -15.10
N LEU A 136 9.18 -1.72 -14.11
CA LEU A 136 10.64 -1.84 -14.05
C LEU A 136 11.23 -2.59 -15.25
N LYS A 137 10.50 -3.56 -15.82
CA LYS A 137 10.95 -4.37 -16.97
C LYS A 137 10.91 -3.60 -18.30
N LEU A 138 10.27 -2.43 -18.37
CA LEU A 138 10.03 -1.70 -19.62
C LEU A 138 11.22 -0.89 -20.13
N GLY A 139 12.31 -0.79 -19.38
CA GLY A 139 13.44 0.02 -19.81
C GLY A 139 14.76 -0.40 -19.17
N PRO A 140 15.78 0.46 -19.24
CA PRO A 140 17.06 0.22 -18.61
C PRO A 140 16.89 0.09 -17.08
N GLU A 141 17.33 -1.03 -16.53
CA GLU A 141 17.12 -1.42 -15.14
C GLU A 141 17.52 -0.32 -14.15
N LEU A 142 18.69 0.30 -14.35
CA LEU A 142 19.20 1.36 -13.48
C LEU A 142 18.27 2.58 -13.43
N ILE A 143 17.72 2.99 -14.56
CA ILE A 143 16.85 4.18 -14.64
C ILE A 143 15.50 3.87 -14.02
N MET A 144 14.91 2.72 -14.39
CA MET A 144 13.58 2.36 -13.94
C MET A 144 13.54 2.08 -12.43
N SER A 145 14.58 1.45 -11.87
CA SER A 145 14.61 1.09 -10.44
C SER A 145 15.09 2.21 -9.53
N LEU A 146 16.15 2.93 -9.94
CA LEU A 146 16.86 3.83 -9.03
C LEU A 146 16.57 5.31 -9.27
N VAL A 147 16.14 5.69 -10.49
CA VAL A 147 15.94 7.10 -10.85
C VAL A 147 14.47 7.48 -10.79
N ILE A 148 13.59 6.72 -11.43
CA ILE A 148 12.17 7.10 -11.57
C ILE A 148 11.42 7.09 -10.23
N PRO A 149 11.47 6.03 -9.39
CA PRO A 149 10.66 5.97 -8.18
C PRO A 149 11.00 7.09 -7.18
N PRO A 150 12.28 7.41 -6.89
CA PRO A 150 12.61 8.55 -6.04
C PRO A 150 12.14 9.89 -6.60
N ILE A 151 12.24 10.10 -7.91
CA ILE A 151 11.75 11.34 -8.55
C ILE A 151 10.24 11.47 -8.39
N VAL A 152 9.47 10.38 -8.55
CA VAL A 152 8.02 10.40 -8.36
C VAL A 152 7.67 10.71 -6.90
N VAL A 153 8.32 10.06 -5.94
CA VAL A 153 8.10 10.30 -4.51
C VAL A 153 8.44 11.73 -4.12
N VAL A 154 9.60 12.24 -4.53
CA VAL A 154 10.00 13.63 -4.29
C VAL A 154 9.05 14.60 -4.99
N GLY A 155 8.63 14.30 -6.21
CA GLY A 155 7.65 15.09 -6.96
C GLY A 155 6.31 15.18 -6.25
N LEU A 156 5.82 14.07 -5.67
CA LEU A 156 4.59 14.04 -4.87
C LEU A 156 4.75 14.80 -3.55
N LEU A 157 5.89 14.67 -2.88
CA LEU A 157 6.20 15.40 -1.65
C LEU A 157 6.27 16.91 -1.89
N LEU A 158 6.84 17.32 -3.03
CA LEU A 158 6.95 18.71 -3.44
C LEU A 158 5.70 19.23 -4.15
N TRP A 159 4.73 18.37 -4.45
CA TRP A 159 3.49 18.72 -5.16
C TRP A 159 2.76 19.93 -4.57
N PRO A 160 2.48 20.02 -3.24
CA PRO A 160 1.76 21.18 -2.69
C PRO A 160 2.52 22.52 -2.89
N PHE A 161 3.85 22.49 -2.92
CA PHE A 161 4.68 23.68 -3.16
C PHE A 161 4.70 24.06 -4.64
N ILE A 162 4.78 23.06 -5.53
CA ILE A 162 4.72 23.27 -6.98
C ILE A 162 3.33 23.84 -7.35
N ASP A 163 2.27 23.26 -6.80
CA ASP A 163 0.88 23.66 -7.03
C ASP A 163 0.64 25.12 -6.62
N SER A 164 1.07 25.50 -5.42
CA SER A 164 0.90 26.87 -4.91
C SER A 164 1.72 27.92 -5.67
N ILE A 165 2.94 27.62 -6.10
CA ILE A 165 3.86 28.60 -6.72
C ILE A 165 3.69 28.68 -8.23
N ALA A 166 3.75 27.54 -8.91
CA ALA A 166 3.68 27.48 -10.38
C ALA A 166 2.24 27.59 -10.86
N GLY A 167 1.28 27.27 -10.00
CA GLY A 167 -0.09 27.13 -10.39
C GLY A 167 -0.74 28.40 -10.91
N PRO A 168 -0.95 29.41 -10.05
CA PRO A 168 -1.54 30.67 -10.46
C PRO A 168 -0.79 31.37 -11.62
N LYS A 169 0.50 31.07 -11.80
CA LYS A 169 1.30 31.57 -12.94
C LYS A 169 0.97 30.84 -14.24
N MET A 170 0.86 29.52 -14.22
CA MET A 170 0.56 28.72 -15.41
C MET A 170 -0.92 28.85 -15.82
N ALA A 171 -1.86 28.97 -14.86
CA ALA A 171 -3.25 29.32 -15.17
C ALA A 171 -3.35 30.67 -15.91
N ARG A 172 -2.66 31.71 -15.43
CA ARG A 172 -2.65 33.02 -16.13
C ARG A 172 -2.04 32.95 -17.53
N ARG A 173 -1.00 32.15 -17.74
CA ARG A 173 -0.39 31.95 -19.08
C ARG A 173 -1.30 31.19 -20.04
N LEU A 174 -2.04 30.20 -19.55
CA LEU A 174 -2.97 29.39 -20.35
C LEU A 174 -4.37 30.02 -20.48
N GLY A 175 -4.59 31.22 -19.92
CA GLY A 175 -5.88 31.93 -19.96
C GLY A 175 -6.95 31.34 -19.03
N TRP A 176 -6.57 30.51 -18.06
CA TRP A 176 -7.50 29.90 -17.11
C TRP A 176 -7.80 30.86 -15.95
N ARG A 177 -9.10 31.05 -15.64
CA ARG A 177 -9.56 31.99 -14.59
C ARG A 177 -9.16 31.58 -13.18
N THR A 178 -8.99 30.27 -12.94
CA THR A 178 -8.56 29.71 -11.65
C THR A 178 -7.66 28.51 -11.89
N TRP A 179 -6.68 28.31 -11.02
CA TRP A 179 -5.81 27.13 -11.03
C TRP A 179 -6.61 25.84 -10.82
N PRO A 180 -6.30 24.72 -11.53
CA PRO A 180 -7.15 23.55 -11.52
C PRO A 180 -6.92 22.68 -10.28
N VAL A 181 -7.81 22.81 -9.31
CA VAL A 181 -7.93 21.87 -8.20
C VAL A 181 -8.43 20.52 -8.74
N PRO A 182 -7.87 19.37 -8.30
CA PRO A 182 -8.40 18.05 -8.61
C PRO A 182 -9.90 17.97 -8.30
N GLY A 183 -10.71 17.49 -9.25
CA GLY A 183 -12.17 17.41 -9.13
C GLY A 183 -12.98 18.49 -9.85
N ARG A 184 -12.35 19.61 -10.26
CA ARG A 184 -13.03 20.69 -11.02
C ARG A 184 -12.48 20.92 -12.43
N ASN A 185 -11.36 20.29 -12.79
CA ASN A 185 -10.74 20.39 -14.11
C ASN A 185 -10.68 19.02 -14.81
N ILE A 186 -11.18 18.96 -16.05
CA ILE A 186 -11.16 17.77 -16.90
C ILE A 186 -9.72 17.30 -17.14
N ILE A 187 -8.74 18.20 -17.21
CA ILE A 187 -7.34 17.81 -17.52
C ILE A 187 -6.68 17.08 -16.35
N THR A 188 -6.84 17.57 -15.12
CA THR A 188 -6.25 16.89 -13.94
C THR A 188 -6.97 15.58 -13.65
N GLY A 189 -8.31 15.55 -13.82
CA GLY A 189 -9.10 14.33 -13.72
C GLY A 189 -8.72 13.29 -14.78
N THR A 190 -8.54 13.69 -16.03
CA THR A 190 -8.13 12.78 -17.11
C THR A 190 -6.72 12.24 -16.89
N LEU A 191 -5.76 13.08 -16.49
CA LEU A 191 -4.40 12.63 -16.15
C LEU A 191 -4.42 11.58 -15.02
N TRP A 192 -5.21 11.82 -13.98
CA TRP A 192 -5.37 10.88 -12.86
C TRP A 192 -5.94 9.54 -13.34
N VAL A 193 -7.03 9.57 -14.11
CA VAL A 193 -7.67 8.37 -14.66
C VAL A 193 -6.73 7.61 -15.59
N VAL A 194 -5.95 8.31 -16.43
CA VAL A 194 -4.91 7.70 -17.26
C VAL A 194 -3.85 7.02 -16.39
N GLY A 195 -3.38 7.67 -15.32
CA GLY A 195 -2.45 7.09 -14.36
C GLY A 195 -2.97 5.79 -13.73
N LEU A 196 -4.21 5.80 -13.22
CA LEU A 196 -4.86 4.61 -12.67
C LEU A 196 -5.06 3.52 -13.73
N SER A 197 -5.39 3.90 -14.95
CA SER A 197 -5.55 2.97 -16.07
C SER A 197 -4.22 2.28 -16.41
N ILE A 198 -3.11 3.02 -16.41
CA ILE A 198 -1.76 2.46 -16.60
C ILE A 198 -1.44 1.47 -15.47
N VAL A 199 -1.67 1.85 -14.20
CA VAL A 199 -1.46 0.95 -13.06
C VAL A 199 -2.29 -0.32 -13.19
N ALA A 200 -3.57 -0.20 -13.54
CA ALA A 200 -4.45 -1.35 -13.73
C ALA A 200 -3.98 -2.25 -14.88
N LEU A 201 -3.62 -1.68 -16.04
CA LEU A 201 -3.12 -2.44 -17.19
C LEU A 201 -1.81 -3.17 -16.88
N LEU A 202 -0.87 -2.50 -16.20
CA LEU A 202 0.39 -3.12 -15.78
C LEU A 202 0.16 -4.25 -14.78
N THR A 203 -0.76 -4.07 -13.82
CA THR A 203 -1.12 -5.13 -12.87
C THR A 203 -1.77 -6.32 -13.59
N ILE A 204 -2.70 -6.08 -14.51
CA ILE A 204 -3.35 -7.14 -15.29
C ILE A 204 -2.32 -7.88 -16.14
N TRP A 205 -1.38 -7.16 -16.77
CA TRP A 205 -0.29 -7.77 -17.52
C TRP A 205 0.63 -8.60 -16.63
N ALA A 206 0.98 -8.10 -15.44
CA ALA A 206 1.76 -8.86 -14.48
C ALA A 206 1.04 -10.16 -14.07
N LEU A 207 -0.27 -10.10 -13.82
CA LEU A 207 -1.10 -11.25 -13.44
C LEU A 207 -1.30 -12.27 -14.57
N ALA A 208 -1.10 -11.89 -15.84
CA ALA A 208 -1.18 -12.82 -16.97
C ALA A 208 -0.07 -13.89 -16.95
N GLY A 209 0.98 -13.67 -16.15
CA GLY A 209 2.04 -14.61 -15.86
C GLY A 209 3.14 -14.72 -16.92
N PRO A 210 4.16 -15.57 -16.69
CA PRO A 210 5.38 -15.61 -17.49
C PRO A 210 5.18 -16.05 -18.95
N GLN A 211 4.11 -16.79 -19.24
CA GLN A 211 3.76 -17.24 -20.59
C GLN A 211 3.26 -16.11 -21.50
N PHE A 212 2.81 -14.98 -20.94
CA PHE A 212 2.24 -13.89 -21.72
C PHE A 212 3.27 -12.76 -21.88
N CYS A 213 3.89 -12.72 -23.06
CA CYS A 213 4.92 -11.74 -23.39
C CYS A 213 4.46 -10.82 -24.52
N LEU A 214 4.71 -9.52 -24.38
CA LEU A 214 4.45 -8.52 -25.41
C LEU A 214 5.77 -8.05 -26.02
N PRO A 215 5.82 -7.83 -27.35
CA PRO A 215 6.98 -7.23 -27.98
C PRO A 215 7.13 -5.79 -27.47
N TRP A 216 8.32 -5.45 -26.96
CA TRP A 216 8.61 -4.12 -26.44
C TRP A 216 9.76 -3.48 -27.23
N ILE A 217 9.77 -2.14 -27.28
CA ILE A 217 10.63 -1.40 -28.20
C ILE A 217 12.07 -1.28 -27.65
N ILE A 218 12.22 -1.22 -26.34
CA ILE A 218 13.51 -0.94 -25.68
C ILE A 218 14.23 -2.24 -25.28
N ASN A 219 13.47 -3.27 -24.91
CA ASN A 219 13.97 -4.55 -24.42
C ASN A 219 13.42 -5.69 -25.31
N SER A 220 14.03 -6.87 -25.20
CA SER A 220 13.47 -8.14 -25.71
C SER A 220 12.03 -8.36 -25.17
N PRO A 221 11.23 -9.31 -25.70
CA PRO A 221 9.82 -9.44 -25.29
C PRO A 221 9.68 -9.49 -23.77
N VAL A 222 8.87 -8.57 -23.24
CA VAL A 222 8.66 -8.45 -21.80
C VAL A 222 7.51 -9.35 -21.40
N CYS A 223 7.74 -10.22 -20.42
CA CYS A 223 6.73 -11.16 -19.94
C CYS A 223 6.12 -10.68 -18.61
N GLY A 224 4.91 -11.17 -18.33
CA GLY A 224 4.25 -11.01 -17.03
C GLY A 224 5.07 -11.58 -15.87
N ALA A 225 4.62 -11.32 -14.64
CA ALA A 225 5.33 -11.71 -13.41
C ALA A 225 4.97 -13.13 -12.96
#